data_AF-A0A3Q8U1A2-F1
#
_entry.id   AF-A0A3Q8U1A2-F1
#
_cell.length_a   1.000
_cell.length_b   1.000
_cell.length_c   1.000
_cell.angle_alpha   90.00
_cell.angle_beta   90.00
_cell.angle_gamma   90.00
#
_symmetry.space_group_name_H-M   'P 1'
#
loop_
_entity.id
_entity.type
_entity.pdbx_description
1 polymer ?
#
loop_
_entity_poly.entity_id
_entity_poly.type
_entity_poly.pdbx_seq_one_letter_code
_entity_poly.pdbx_strand_id
1 'polypeptide(L)'
;MKIQIRTLYKCSSCDEIHDDEDGARECCQPDIYELYECPTCKSIHDDEDAAISCCGAHAVQCPSCLRDYPPISLSSQAIKIAGHCTTCNPLFTIDQQWAIQDLHYRATGQREHLFD
;
A
#
# COMPACT_ATOMS: atom_id res chain seq x y z
N MET A 1 54.92 -5.31 34.88
CA MET A 1 53.60 -5.84 34.45
C MET A 1 52.88 -4.71 33.74
N LYS A 2 52.49 -4.86 32.46
CA LYS A 2 51.71 -3.84 31.75
C LYS A 2 50.24 -4.02 32.14
N ILE A 3 49.61 -2.95 32.62
CA ILE A 3 48.16 -2.94 32.85
C ILE A 3 47.51 -2.96 31.47
N GLN A 4 46.65 -3.95 31.20
CA GLN A 4 45.80 -3.96 30.02
C GLN A 4 44.44 -3.38 30.40
N ILE A 5 44.05 -2.32 29.71
CA ILE A 5 42.73 -1.69 29.83
C ILE A 5 41.89 -2.27 28.69
N ARG A 6 40.68 -2.78 29.01
CA ARG A 6 39.70 -3.22 28.03
C ARG A 6 38.60 -2.18 27.88
N THR A 7 38.14 -1.97 26.65
CA THR A 7 36.92 -1.19 26.37
C THR A 7 35.70 -2.05 26.67
N LEU A 8 34.64 -1.42 27.17
CA LEU A 8 33.32 -2.01 27.38
C LEU A 8 32.28 -1.01 26.88
N TYR A 9 31.12 -1.51 26.51
CA TYR A 9 30.05 -0.72 25.90
C TYR A 9 28.81 -0.83 26.77
N LYS A 10 28.11 0.27 26.99
CA LYS A 10 26.96 0.33 27.90
C LYS A 10 25.71 0.68 27.09
N CYS A 11 24.66 -0.14 27.19
CA CYS A 11 23.37 0.16 26.59
C CYS A 11 22.80 1.45 27.21
N SER A 12 22.32 2.39 26.38
CA SER A 12 21.77 3.66 26.86
C SER A 12 20.37 3.52 27.48
N SER A 13 19.68 2.40 27.26
CA SER A 13 18.28 2.21 27.69
C SER A 13 18.15 1.43 29.00
N CYS A 14 18.88 0.32 29.15
CA CYS A 14 18.78 -0.57 30.32
C CYS A 14 20.04 -0.57 31.22
N ASP A 15 21.06 0.22 30.87
CA ASP A 15 22.35 0.29 31.55
C ASP A 15 23.20 -1.00 31.54
N GLU A 16 22.81 -2.01 30.78
CA GLU A 16 23.54 -3.28 30.64
C GLU A 16 24.90 -3.07 29.96
N ILE A 17 25.93 -3.79 30.42
CA ILE A 17 27.32 -3.65 29.96
C ILE A 17 27.67 -4.85 29.09
N HIS A 18 28.09 -4.56 27.86
CA HIS A 18 28.52 -5.51 26.84
C HIS A 18 30.03 -5.39 26.60
N ASP A 19 30.62 -6.46 26.09
CA ASP A 19 32.03 -6.55 25.73
C ASP A 19 32.33 -6.06 24.31
N ASP A 20 31.30 -5.94 23.46
CA ASP A 20 31.37 -5.37 22.13
C ASP A 20 30.29 -4.29 21.89
N GLU A 21 30.51 -3.46 20.87
CA GLU A 21 29.64 -2.33 20.54
C GLU A 21 28.29 -2.77 19.96
N ASP A 22 28.27 -3.85 19.19
CA ASP A 22 27.07 -4.34 18.50
C ASP A 22 26.08 -4.91 19.53
N GLY A 23 26.58 -5.68 20.51
CA GLY A 23 25.80 -6.16 21.64
C GLY A 23 25.12 -5.03 22.43
N ALA A 24 25.84 -3.93 22.69
CA ALA A 24 25.24 -2.77 23.35
C ALA A 24 24.21 -2.03 22.48
N ARG A 25 24.37 -2.07 21.14
CA ARG A 25 23.44 -1.46 20.19
C ARG A 25 22.14 -2.26 20.05
N GLU A 26 22.24 -3.59 20.06
CA GLU A 26 21.11 -4.52 19.86
C GLU A 26 20.32 -4.79 21.15
N CYS A 27 20.94 -4.65 22.33
CA CYS A 27 20.36 -4.97 23.65
C CYS A 27 18.96 -4.39 23.93
N CYS A 28 18.67 -3.20 23.41
CA CYS A 28 17.36 -2.55 23.53
C CYS A 28 16.99 -1.87 22.21
N GLN A 29 17.42 -2.44 21.08
CA GLN A 29 17.05 -1.91 19.78
C GLN A 29 15.52 -2.00 19.63
N PRO A 30 14.84 -0.90 19.25
CA PRO A 30 13.41 -0.95 19.03
C PRO A 30 13.09 -1.90 17.87
N ASP A 31 12.04 -2.70 18.04
CA ASP A 31 11.52 -3.54 16.97
C ASP A 31 11.00 -2.67 15.81
N ILE A 32 11.31 -3.09 14.60
CA ILE A 32 10.75 -2.51 13.37
C ILE A 32 9.64 -3.45 12.91
N TYR A 33 8.44 -2.91 12.76
CA TYR A 33 7.28 -3.62 12.23
C TYR A 33 7.00 -3.17 10.80
N GLU A 34 6.77 -4.14 9.91
CA GLU A 34 6.24 -3.86 8.58
C GLU A 34 4.73 -3.59 8.68
N LEU A 35 4.28 -2.54 8.00
CA LEU A 35 2.88 -2.12 7.98
C LEU A 35 2.44 -1.91 6.53
N TYR A 36 1.17 -2.17 6.25
CA TYR A 36 0.60 -2.16 4.91
C TYR A 36 -0.53 -1.13 4.82
N GLU A 37 -0.44 -0.23 3.84
CA GLU A 37 -1.47 0.79 3.60
C GLU A 37 -2.48 0.31 2.57
N CYS A 38 -3.77 0.42 2.88
CA CYS A 38 -4.84 0.19 1.92
C CYS A 38 -4.78 1.25 0.80
N PRO A 39 -4.66 0.85 -0.49
CA PRO A 39 -4.49 1.80 -1.58
C PRO A 39 -5.71 2.68 -1.85
N THR A 40 -6.88 2.32 -1.30
CA THR A 40 -8.15 3.04 -1.54
C THR A 40 -8.48 4.04 -0.42
N CYS A 41 -8.46 3.61 0.84
CA CYS A 41 -8.89 4.46 1.96
C CYS A 41 -7.74 4.97 2.86
N LYS A 42 -6.50 4.57 2.56
CA LYS A 42 -5.30 4.98 3.30
C LYS A 42 -5.27 4.54 4.77
N SER A 43 -6.07 3.54 5.12
CA SER A 43 -5.97 2.88 6.42
C SER A 43 -4.72 1.98 6.48
N ILE A 44 -4.10 1.92 7.65
CA ILE A 44 -2.89 1.14 7.91
C ILE A 44 -3.30 -0.18 8.57
N HIS A 45 -2.69 -1.28 8.13
CA HIS A 45 -2.91 -2.64 8.61
C HIS A 45 -1.58 -3.31 8.92
N ASP A 46 -1.60 -4.27 9.85
CA ASP A 46 -0.42 -5.06 10.23
C ASP A 46 -0.19 -6.26 9.30
N ASP A 47 -1.11 -6.49 8.35
CA ASP A 47 -1.13 -7.64 7.45
C ASP A 47 -1.47 -7.21 6.02
N GLU A 48 -0.75 -7.77 5.05
CA GLU A 48 -0.89 -7.42 3.63
C GLU A 48 -2.27 -7.81 3.08
N ASP A 49 -2.77 -9.00 3.42
CA ASP A 49 -4.08 -9.48 2.99
C ASP A 49 -5.21 -8.63 3.61
N ALA A 50 -5.02 -8.15 4.84
CA ALA A 50 -5.93 -7.20 5.49
C ALA A 50 -5.97 -5.85 4.73
N ALA A 51 -4.82 -5.32 4.31
CA ALA A 51 -4.76 -4.10 3.51
C ALA A 51 -5.42 -4.27 2.12
N ILE A 52 -5.22 -5.43 1.48
CA ILE A 52 -5.84 -5.75 0.18
C ILE A 52 -7.36 -5.94 0.32
N SER A 53 -7.80 -6.67 1.33
CA SER A 53 -9.23 -6.97 1.54
C SER A 53 -10.03 -5.77 2.07
N CYS A 54 -9.40 -4.82 2.75
CA CYS A 54 -10.05 -3.67 3.40
C CYS A 54 -11.11 -2.97 2.53
N CYS A 55 -10.80 -2.69 1.27
CA CYS A 55 -11.73 -2.06 0.31
C CYS A 55 -11.96 -2.92 -0.94
N GLY A 56 -11.61 -4.21 -0.87
CA GLY A 56 -11.62 -5.08 -2.05
C GLY A 56 -10.63 -4.60 -3.12
N ALA A 57 -9.39 -4.28 -2.72
CA ALA A 57 -8.31 -3.80 -3.58
C ALA A 57 -7.73 -4.89 -4.50
N HIS A 58 -8.48 -5.95 -4.76
CA HIS A 58 -8.12 -6.97 -5.74
C HIS A 58 -8.22 -6.40 -7.15
N ALA A 59 -7.40 -6.92 -8.05
CA ALA A 59 -7.53 -6.58 -9.46
C ALA A 59 -8.94 -6.96 -9.95
N VAL A 60 -9.52 -6.09 -10.78
CA VAL A 60 -10.83 -6.29 -11.38
C VAL A 60 -10.64 -6.76 -12.81
N GLN A 61 -11.15 -7.95 -13.13
CA GLN A 61 -11.05 -8.53 -14.47
C GLN A 61 -12.18 -8.05 -15.37
N CYS A 62 -11.86 -7.63 -16.59
CA CYS A 62 -12.87 -7.31 -17.61
C CYS A 62 -13.47 -8.62 -18.17
N PRO A 63 -14.80 -8.82 -18.17
CA PRO A 63 -15.41 -10.05 -18.66
C PRO A 63 -15.29 -10.24 -20.18
N SER A 64 -14.95 -9.18 -20.92
CA SER A 64 -14.84 -9.24 -22.39
C SER A 64 -13.43 -9.58 -22.88
N CYS A 65 -12.39 -8.93 -22.32
CA CYS A 65 -11.00 -9.16 -22.73
C CYS A 65 -10.16 -9.93 -21.71
N LEU A 66 -10.73 -10.28 -20.56
CA LEU A 66 -10.09 -11.02 -19.46
C LEU A 66 -8.83 -10.35 -18.89
N ARG A 67 -8.60 -9.06 -19.19
CA ARG A 67 -7.51 -8.28 -18.61
C ARG A 67 -7.86 -7.84 -17.20
N ASP A 68 -6.88 -7.95 -16.32
CA ASP A 68 -6.92 -7.47 -14.95
C ASP A 68 -6.54 -6.00 -14.87
N TYR A 69 -7.28 -5.24 -14.09
CA TYR A 69 -7.06 -3.81 -13.88
C TYR A 69 -6.88 -3.50 -12.39
N PRO A 70 -5.99 -2.57 -12.02
CA PRO A 70 -5.86 -2.12 -10.64
C PRO A 70 -7.21 -1.63 -10.08
N PRO A 71 -7.52 -1.92 -8.80
CA PRO A 71 -8.85 -1.73 -8.18
C PRO A 71 -9.41 -0.31 -8.22
N ILE A 72 -8.52 0.68 -8.41
CA ILE A 72 -8.83 2.12 -8.42
C ILE A 72 -8.62 2.78 -9.78
N SER A 73 -8.21 2.03 -10.82
CA SER A 73 -8.03 2.57 -12.18
C SER A 73 -9.36 2.94 -12.85
N LEU A 74 -9.36 3.87 -13.80
CA LEU A 74 -10.54 4.20 -14.60
C LEU A 74 -11.19 2.96 -15.25
N SER A 75 -10.38 1.99 -15.68
CA SER A 75 -10.89 0.74 -16.28
C SER A 75 -11.59 -0.17 -15.28
N SER A 76 -11.10 -0.29 -14.05
CA SER A 76 -11.81 -1.09 -13.03
C SER A 76 -13.10 -0.41 -12.60
N GLN A 77 -13.13 0.92 -12.52
CA GLN A 77 -14.36 1.67 -12.27
C GLN A 77 -15.35 1.55 -13.43
N ALA A 78 -14.88 1.58 -14.67
CA ALA A 78 -15.69 1.31 -15.87
C ALA A 78 -16.33 -0.07 -15.84
N ILE A 79 -15.60 -1.10 -15.40
CA ILE A 79 -16.16 -2.45 -15.25
C ILE A 79 -17.26 -2.45 -14.17
N LYS A 80 -17.08 -1.78 -13.04
CA LYS A 80 -18.09 -1.71 -11.96
C LYS A 80 -19.38 -0.99 -12.39
N ILE A 81 -19.27 0.07 -13.21
CA ILE A 81 -20.41 0.88 -13.64
C ILE A 81 -21.09 0.34 -14.89
N ALA A 82 -20.32 -0.13 -15.87
CA ALA A 82 -20.79 -0.44 -17.22
C ALA A 82 -20.45 -1.87 -17.67
N GLY A 83 -19.85 -2.69 -16.81
CA GLY A 83 -19.56 -4.11 -17.07
C GLY A 83 -18.32 -4.38 -17.94
N HIS A 84 -17.70 -3.34 -18.52
CA HIS A 84 -16.57 -3.47 -19.44
C HIS A 84 -15.51 -2.39 -19.20
N CYS A 85 -14.25 -2.70 -19.50
CA CYS A 85 -13.16 -1.74 -19.41
C CYS A 85 -13.23 -0.69 -20.53
N THR A 86 -12.45 0.39 -20.39
CA THR A 86 -12.43 1.52 -21.34
C THR A 86 -11.96 1.12 -22.74
N THR A 87 -11.18 0.05 -22.86
CA THR A 87 -10.76 -0.49 -24.17
C THR A 87 -11.86 -1.30 -24.85
N CYS A 88 -12.63 -2.07 -24.09
CA CYS A 88 -13.70 -2.93 -24.64
C CYS A 88 -14.99 -2.16 -24.90
N ASN A 89 -15.25 -1.10 -24.14
CA ASN A 89 -16.35 -0.17 -24.38
C ASN A 89 -15.80 1.26 -24.47
N PRO A 90 -15.45 1.75 -25.66
CA PRO A 90 -14.98 3.12 -25.84
C PRO A 90 -16.14 4.14 -25.95
N LEU A 91 -17.40 3.70 -25.96
CA LEU A 91 -18.58 4.55 -26.21
C LEU A 91 -19.51 4.59 -24.99
N PHE A 92 -18.97 5.00 -23.84
CA PHE A 92 -19.78 5.23 -22.66
C PHE A 92 -20.76 6.38 -22.88
N THR A 93 -21.99 6.22 -22.37
CA THR A 93 -22.95 7.33 -22.25
C THR A 93 -22.39 8.42 -21.34
N ILE A 94 -22.87 9.66 -21.47
CA ILE A 94 -22.43 10.79 -20.63
C ILE A 94 -22.59 10.45 -19.13
N ASP A 95 -23.72 9.85 -18.76
CA ASP A 95 -24.00 9.46 -17.38
C ASP A 95 -23.00 8.41 -16.87
N GLN A 96 -22.67 7.42 -17.70
CA GLN A 96 -21.65 6.42 -17.36
C GLN A 96 -20.27 7.07 -17.23
N GLN A 97 -19.90 7.98 -18.14
CA GLN A 97 -18.61 8.68 -18.06
C GLN A 97 -18.48 9.45 -16.74
N TRP A 98 -19.52 10.21 -16.36
CA TRP A 98 -19.53 10.95 -15.10
C TRP A 98 -19.48 10.03 -13.89
N ALA A 99 -20.27 8.94 -13.88
CA ALA A 99 -20.24 7.98 -12.79
C ALA A 99 -18.87 7.30 -12.62
N ILE A 100 -18.21 6.95 -13.73
CA ILE A 100 -16.87 6.36 -13.71
C ILE A 100 -15.85 7.36 -13.16
N GLN A 101 -15.85 8.60 -13.66
CA GLN A 101 -14.91 9.64 -13.24
C GLN A 101 -15.13 10.06 -11.78
N ASP A 102 -16.38 10.15 -11.33
CA ASP A 102 -16.73 10.47 -9.94
C ASP A 102 -16.26 9.35 -8.99
N LEU A 103 -16.50 8.08 -9.36
CA LEU A 103 -16.02 6.95 -8.57
C LEU A 103 -14.49 6.89 -8.51
N HIS A 104 -13.80 7.21 -9.61
CA HIS A 104 -12.34 7.33 -9.63
C HIS A 104 -11.87 8.45 -8.71
N TYR A 105 -12.44 9.64 -8.83
CA TYR A 105 -12.08 10.81 -8.02
C TYR A 105 -12.25 10.54 -6.53
N ARG A 106 -13.35 9.88 -6.13
CA ARG A 106 -13.57 9.49 -4.73
C ARG A 106 -12.51 8.51 -4.20
N ALA A 107 -11.96 7.66 -5.06
CA ALA A 107 -10.98 6.66 -4.69
C ALA A 107 -9.53 7.18 -4.67
N THR A 108 -9.19 8.16 -5.53
CA THR A 108 -7.80 8.61 -5.73
C THR A 108 -7.56 10.07 -5.33
N GLY A 109 -8.62 10.87 -5.22
CA GLY A 109 -8.53 12.34 -5.13
C GLY A 109 -8.08 13.00 -6.44
N GLN A 110 -7.87 12.24 -7.51
CA GLN A 110 -7.38 12.73 -8.80
C GLN A 110 -8.49 12.73 -9.84
N ARG A 111 -8.64 13.87 -10.51
CA ARG A 111 -9.58 14.01 -11.62
C ARG A 111 -8.87 13.59 -12.90
N GLU A 112 -9.36 12.50 -13.48
CA GLU A 112 -8.95 12.02 -14.79
C GLU A 112 -10.17 11.96 -15.71
N HIS A 113 -9.96 12.24 -16.99
CA HIS A 113 -10.99 12.19 -18.01
C HIS A 113 -10.76 10.98 -18.91
N LEU A 114 -11.86 10.30 -19.26
CA LEU A 114 -11.81 9.02 -19.98
C LEU A 114 -11.32 9.12 -21.44
N PHE A 115 -11.33 10.33 -22.00
CA PHE A 115 -11.11 10.57 -23.45
C PHE A 115 -10.37 11.88 -23.74
N ASP A 116 -9.56 12.36 -22.79
CA ASP A 116 -8.66 13.50 -23.01
C ASP A 116 -7.36 13.08 -23.71
#